data_AF-A0A6L8F1N6-F1
#
_entry.id   AF-A0A6L8F1N6-F1
#
_cell.length_a   1.000
_cell.length_b   1.000
_cell.length_c   1.000
_cell.angle_alpha   90.00
_cell.angle_beta   90.00
_cell.angle_gamma   90.00
#
_symmetry.space_group_name_H-M   'P 1'
#
loop_
_entity.id
_entity.type
_entity.pdbx_description
1 polymer ?
#
loop_
_entity_poly.entity_id
_entity_poly.type
_entity_poly.pdbx_seq_one_letter_code
_entity_poly.pdbx_strand_id
1 'polypeptide(L)'
;MGTNRLKPVTFKMTQQQLDWLEQESEKTGLNKVEIVRRALDDYKDVQAEKEKSEYFTPQQRQNIKVMARMQCISETEVIRRAVNRETRVVSKLKKRRT
;
A
#
# COMPACT_ATOMS: atom_id res chain seq x y z
N MET A 1 36.89 -13.54 -12.76
CA MET A 1 35.73 -12.62 -12.85
C MET A 1 34.46 -13.45 -12.79
N GLY A 2 33.82 -13.52 -11.62
CA GLY A 2 32.59 -14.29 -11.45
C GLY A 2 31.41 -13.49 -11.98
N THR A 3 30.80 -13.92 -13.09
CA THR A 3 29.49 -13.40 -13.48
C THR A 3 28.50 -13.84 -12.41
N ASN A 4 28.10 -12.93 -11.51
CA ASN A 4 26.95 -13.10 -10.63
C ASN A 4 25.70 -13.16 -11.52
N ARG A 5 25.49 -14.29 -12.18
CA ARG A 5 24.27 -14.56 -12.94
C ARG A 5 23.18 -14.76 -11.90
N LEU A 6 22.22 -13.84 -11.89
CA LEU A 6 21.03 -13.95 -11.06
C LEU A 6 20.40 -15.33 -11.28
N LYS A 7 19.98 -15.99 -10.19
CA LYS A 7 19.37 -17.31 -10.28
C LYS A 7 18.08 -17.21 -11.10
N PRO A 8 17.87 -18.09 -12.09
CA PRO A 8 16.61 -18.12 -12.82
C PRO A 8 15.48 -18.44 -11.84
N VAL A 9 14.40 -17.67 -11.91
CA VAL A 9 13.19 -17.88 -11.11
C VAL A 9 12.13 -18.47 -12.03
N THR A 10 11.48 -19.54 -11.57
CA THR A 10 10.37 -20.19 -12.27
C THR A 10 9.08 -19.95 -11.49
N PHE A 11 8.00 -19.73 -12.24
CA PHE A 11 6.67 -19.47 -11.67
C PHE A 11 5.69 -20.53 -12.18
N LYS A 12 4.79 -20.96 -11.31
CA LYS A 12 3.58 -21.67 -11.74
C LYS A 12 2.52 -20.63 -12.02
N MET A 13 1.96 -20.65 -13.23
CA MET A 13 0.95 -19.70 -13.68
C MET A 13 -0.32 -20.45 -14.07
N THR A 14 -1.46 -19.82 -13.85
CA THR A 14 -2.75 -20.33 -14.33
C THR A 14 -2.92 -20.05 -15.82
N GLN A 15 -3.81 -20.78 -16.49
CA GLN A 15 -4.09 -20.57 -17.91
C GLN A 15 -4.53 -19.13 -18.20
N GLN A 16 -5.40 -18.58 -17.36
CA GLN A 16 -5.85 -17.19 -17.48
C GLN A 16 -4.68 -16.18 -17.44
N GLN A 17 -3.65 -16.43 -16.63
CA GLN A 17 -2.49 -15.55 -16.57
C GLN A 17 -1.59 -15.67 -17.81
N LEU A 18 -1.53 -16.86 -18.42
CA LEU A 18 -0.84 -17.06 -19.70
C LEU A 18 -1.58 -16.35 -20.83
N ASP A 19 -2.91 -16.44 -20.87
CA ASP A 19 -3.74 -15.77 -21.87
C ASP A 19 -3.60 -14.24 -21.75
N TRP A 20 -3.58 -13.71 -20.53
CA TRP A 20 -3.31 -12.28 -20.28
C TRP A 20 -1.92 -11.86 -20.77
N LEU A 21 -0.89 -12.68 -20.53
CA LEU A 21 0.47 -12.40 -21.00
C LEU A 21 0.56 -12.38 -22.53
N GLU A 22 -0.19 -13.25 -23.21
CA GLU A 22 -0.27 -13.23 -24.68
C GLU A 22 -0.87 -11.92 -25.18
N GLN A 23 -2.02 -11.53 -24.64
CA GLN A 23 -2.71 -10.30 -25.02
C GLN A 23 -1.85 -9.05 -24.79
N GLU A 24 -1.16 -8.96 -23.65
CA GLU A 24 -0.26 -7.84 -23.38
C GLU A 24 1.00 -7.89 -24.26
N SER A 25 1.50 -9.08 -24.60
CA SER A 25 2.61 -9.24 -25.56
C SER A 25 2.23 -8.73 -26.95
N GLU A 26 1.03 -9.05 -27.43
CA GLU A 26 0.51 -8.59 -28.71
C GLU A 26 0.30 -7.07 -28.72
N LYS A 27 -0.26 -6.53 -27.64
CA LYS A 27 -0.60 -5.11 -27.51
C LYS A 27 0.62 -4.21 -27.37
N THR A 28 1.62 -4.63 -26.60
CA THR A 28 2.80 -3.81 -26.30
C THR A 28 3.98 -4.11 -27.22
N GLY A 29 3.95 -5.25 -27.93
CA GLY A 29 5.10 -5.77 -28.69
C GLY A 29 6.26 -6.24 -27.82
N LEU A 30 6.08 -6.30 -26.50
CA LEU A 30 7.12 -6.72 -25.56
C LEU A 30 7.12 -8.24 -25.40
N ASN A 31 8.28 -8.81 -25.07
CA ASN A 31 8.37 -10.21 -24.69
C ASN A 31 7.67 -10.44 -23.34
N LYS A 32 6.95 -11.56 -23.21
CA LYS A 32 6.29 -12.02 -21.97
C LYS A 32 7.19 -11.95 -20.74
N VAL A 33 8.47 -12.30 -20.87
CA VAL A 33 9.43 -12.21 -19.75
C VAL A 33 9.62 -10.76 -19.28
N GLU A 34 9.66 -9.82 -20.23
CA GLU A 34 9.80 -8.39 -19.93
C GLU A 34 8.53 -7.83 -19.27
N ILE A 35 7.36 -8.28 -19.74
CA ILE A 35 6.06 -7.94 -19.16
C ILE A 35 5.98 -8.40 -17.70
N VAL A 36 6.36 -9.65 -17.42
CA VAL A 36 6.40 -10.18 -16.05
C VAL A 36 7.37 -9.38 -15.18
N ARG A 37 8.56 -9.03 -15.70
CA ARG A 37 9.53 -8.23 -14.94
C ARG A 37 8.95 -6.87 -14.56
N ARG A 38 8.39 -6.14 -15.53
CA ARG A 38 7.77 -4.82 -15.28
C ARG A 38 6.63 -4.90 -14.28
N ALA A 39 5.73 -5.87 -14.45
CA ALA A 39 4.61 -6.07 -13.52
C ALA A 39 5.09 -6.35 -12.08
N LEU A 40 6.19 -7.09 -11.92
CA LEU A 40 6.78 -7.33 -10.60
C LEU A 40 7.45 -6.09 -10.01
N ASP A 41 8.08 -5.25 -10.84
CA ASP A 41 8.70 -4.01 -10.37
C ASP A 41 7.62 -2.98 -9.99
N ASP A 42 6.59 -2.80 -10.82
CA ASP A 42 5.43 -1.96 -10.51
C ASP A 42 4.75 -2.40 -9.21
N TYR A 43 4.64 -3.72 -8.99
CA TYR A 43 4.08 -4.25 -7.75
C TYR A 43 4.94 -3.91 -6.52
N LYS A 44 6.27 -3.95 -6.64
CA LYS A 44 7.16 -3.54 -5.53
C LYS A 44 6.99 -2.06 -5.21
N ASP A 45 6.88 -1.21 -6.23
CA ASP A 45 6.72 0.23 -6.02
C ASP A 45 5.38 0.53 -5.33
N VAL A 46 4.30 -0.12 -5.78
CA VAL A 46 2.98 -0.02 -5.12
C VAL A 46 3.03 -0.54 -3.69
N GLN A 47 3.76 -1.63 -3.40
CA GLN A 47 3.91 -2.13 -2.04
C GLN A 47 4.73 -1.18 -1.16
N ALA A 48 5.83 -0.63 -1.70
CA ALA A 48 6.64 0.37 -1.00
C ALA A 48 5.84 1.64 -0.71
N GLU A 49 4.96 2.07 -1.62
CA GLU A 49 4.02 3.16 -1.39
C GLU A 49 2.94 2.81 -0.37
N LYS A 50 2.40 1.59 -0.38
CA LYS A 50 1.42 1.14 0.63
C LYS A 50 2.02 1.08 2.02
N GLU A 51 3.24 0.58 2.15
CA GLU A 51 3.99 0.56 3.42
C GLU A 51 4.26 1.99 3.92
N LYS A 52 4.56 2.93 3.02
CA LYS A 52 4.67 4.37 3.35
C LYS A 52 3.31 5.02 3.64
N SER A 53 2.23 4.51 3.05
CA SER A 53 0.86 5.02 3.15
C SER A 53 0.05 4.37 4.28
N GLU A 54 0.64 3.49 5.09
CA GLU A 54 -0.01 3.06 6.33
C GLU A 54 -0.08 4.24 7.30
N TYR A 55 -1.20 4.98 7.23
CA TYR A 55 -1.49 6.13 8.09
C TYR A 55 -1.43 5.80 9.60
N PHE A 56 -1.56 4.51 9.94
CA PHE A 56 -1.51 4.01 11.31
C PHE A 56 -0.64 2.77 11.37
N THR A 57 0.35 2.80 12.26
CA THR A 57 1.12 1.61 12.64
C THR A 57 0.19 0.49 13.14
N PRO A 58 0.61 -0.78 13.10
CA PRO A 58 -0.18 -1.90 13.64
C PRO A 58 -0.62 -1.68 15.09
N GLN A 59 0.25 -1.11 15.93
CA GLN A 59 -0.08 -0.78 17.31
C GLN A 59 -1.14 0.32 17.41
N GLN A 60 -1.06 1.36 16.57
CA GLN A 60 -2.08 2.42 16.53
C GLN A 60 -3.43 1.87 16.07
N ARG A 61 -3.47 0.99 15.06
CA ARG A 61 -4.71 0.30 14.65
C ARG A 61 -5.30 -0.51 15.78
N GLN A 62 -4.46 -1.24 16.54
CA GLN A 62 -4.93 -2.00 17.69
C GLN A 62 -5.52 -1.09 18.77
N ASN A 63 -4.88 0.04 19.04
CA ASN A 63 -5.39 1.02 19.99
C ASN A 63 -6.73 1.62 19.53
N ILE A 64 -6.88 1.95 18.23
CA ILE A 64 -8.12 2.45 17.64
C ILE A 64 -9.25 1.42 17.83
N LYS A 65 -8.98 0.13 17.57
CA LYS A 65 -9.92 -0.97 17.79
C LYS A 65 -10.39 -1.09 19.23
N VAL A 66 -9.46 -0.98 20.18
CA VAL A 66 -9.78 -1.03 21.62
C VAL A 66 -10.66 0.17 22.00
N MET A 67 -10.32 1.38 21.56
CA MET A 67 -11.13 2.58 21.84
C MET A 67 -12.53 2.50 21.24
N ALA A 68 -12.64 2.01 20.01
CA ALA A 68 -13.93 1.81 19.33
C ALA A 68 -14.85 0.88 20.14
N ARG A 69 -14.31 -0.24 20.61
CA ARG A 69 -15.05 -1.18 21.48
C ARG A 69 -15.43 -0.58 22.82
N MET A 70 -14.51 0.10 23.50
CA MET A 70 -14.77 0.71 24.81
C MET A 70 -15.84 1.80 24.76
N GLN A 71 -15.93 2.51 23.64
CA GLN A 71 -16.86 3.63 23.47
C GLN A 71 -18.13 3.24 22.70
N CYS A 72 -18.28 1.97 22.29
CA CYS A 72 -19.36 1.49 21.44
C CYS A 72 -19.57 2.35 20.18
N ILE A 73 -18.48 2.73 19.52
CA ILE A 73 -18.49 3.52 18.27
C ILE A 73 -17.62 2.85 17.21
N SER A 74 -17.75 3.27 15.95
CA SER A 74 -16.91 2.75 14.86
C SER A 74 -15.47 3.27 14.96
N GLU A 75 -14.52 2.48 14.44
CA GLU A 75 -13.11 2.89 14.31
C GLU A 75 -12.97 4.22 13.54
N THR A 76 -13.81 4.42 12.50
CA THR A 76 -13.89 5.66 11.73
C THR A 76 -14.26 6.85 12.61
N GLU A 77 -15.20 6.68 13.54
CA GLU A 77 -15.60 7.76 14.46
C GLU A 77 -14.50 8.09 15.47
N VAL A 78 -13.73 7.09 15.92
CA VAL A 78 -12.55 7.29 16.77
C VAL A 78 -11.52 8.17 16.04
N ILE A 79 -11.19 7.83 14.78
CA ILE A 79 -10.25 8.59 13.95
C ILE A 79 -10.76 10.01 13.72
N ARG A 80 -12.04 10.16 13.35
CA ARG A 80 -12.66 11.47 13.11
C ARG A 80 -12.60 12.37 14.34
N ARG A 81 -12.88 11.84 15.54
CA ARG A 81 -12.80 12.58 16.80
C ARG A 81 -11.37 13.00 17.14
N ALA A 82 -10.39 12.13 16.89
CA ALA A 82 -8.98 12.45 17.10
C ALA A 82 -8.53 13.62 16.21
N VAL A 83 -8.82 13.56 14.91
CA VAL A 83 -8.50 14.62 13.93
C VAL A 83 -9.20 15.94 14.29
N ASN A 84 -10.48 15.88 14.65
CA ASN A 84 -11.24 17.06 15.09
C ASN A 84 -10.68 17.69 16.38
N ARG A 85 -10.12 16.90 17.28
CA ARG A 85 -9.50 17.39 18.52
C ARG A 85 -8.19 18.13 18.20
N GLU A 86 -7.34 17.56 17.35
CA GLU A 86 -6.07 18.19 16.97
C GLU A 86 -6.28 19.49 16.18
N THR A 87 -7.17 19.49 15.19
CA THR A 87 -7.50 20.70 14.41
C THR A 87 -8.09 21.83 15.28
N ARG A 88 -8.89 21.50 16.30
CA ARG A 88 -9.38 22.47 17.30
C ARG A 88 -8.27 23.01 18.20
N VAL A 89 -7.26 22.21 18.52
CA VAL A 89 -6.10 22.66 19.31
C VAL A 89 -5.23 23.62 18.48
N VAL A 90 -4.95 23.26 17.23
CA VAL A 90 -4.15 24.10 16.31
C VAL A 90 -4.82 25.45 16.04
N SER A 91 -6.13 25.47 15.82
CA SER A 91 -6.87 26.74 15.60
C SER A 91 -6.91 27.63 16.84
N LYS A 92 -7.03 27.05 18.05
CA LYS A 92 -6.95 27.81 19.31
C LYS A 92 -5.55 28.39 19.57
N LEU A 93 -4.50 27.66 19.20
CA LEU A 93 -3.11 28.13 19.32
C LEU A 93 -2.81 29.30 18.37
N LYS A 94 -3.34 29.28 17.14
CA LYS A 94 -3.21 30.40 16.19
C LYS A 94 -3.87 31.68 16.70
N LYS A 95 -5.07 31.60 17.29
CA LYS A 95 -5.78 32.77 17.86
C LYS A 95 -5.09 33.43 19.06
N ARG A 96 -4.16 32.73 19.74
CA ARG A 96 -3.42 33.28 20.89
C ARG A 96 -2.11 33.99 20.49
N ARG A 97 -1.72 33.90 19.22
CA ARG A 97 -0.48 34.48 18.67
C ARG A 97 -0.73 35.74 17.82
N THR A 98 -1.99 36.12 17.64
CA THR A 98 -2.46 37.35 16.99
C THR A 98 -3.09 38.24 18.03
#